data_AF-A0A953BU60-F1
#
_entry.id   AF-A0A953BU60-F1
#
_cell.length_a   1.000
_cell.length_b   1.000
_cell.length_c   1.000
_cell.angle_alpha   90.00
_cell.angle_beta   90.00
_cell.angle_gamma   90.00
#
_symmetry.space_group_name_H-M   'P 1'
#
loop_
_entity.id
_entity.type
_entity.pdbx_description
1 polymer ?
#
loop_
_entity_poly.entity_id
_entity_poly.type
_entity_poly.pdbx_seq_one_letter_code
_entity_poly.pdbx_strand_id
1 'polypeptide(L)'
;MKRLMIPLGALALVTASLLRADWSVSDVGAWSKDWPAELDSLRGQSRTIIGGLVELEKHLLVFQSREEFERAWPHLLKVKSPGAPIILRKSPMTHWHFGEIPAGVLVHAPPRDSRQAEKPIDRATSVHDRWMWTRYLEVAVDGEIVDLNRIRLPPDTPIIDLRFDEPETPPVSPDADQKTETATPK
;
A
#
# COMPACT_ATOMS: atom_id res chain seq x y z
N MET A 1 -42.43 -50.68 -13.25
CA MET A 1 -41.09 -50.36 -12.72
C MET A 1 -40.71 -48.95 -13.18
N LYS A 2 -40.82 -47.93 -12.32
CA LYS A 2 -40.46 -46.54 -12.65
C LYS A 2 -39.07 -46.26 -12.07
N ARG A 3 -38.08 -45.99 -12.94
CA ARG A 3 -36.70 -45.66 -12.55
C ARG A 3 -36.66 -44.20 -12.11
N LEU A 4 -36.23 -43.98 -10.87
CA LEU A 4 -36.02 -42.66 -10.27
C LEU A 4 -34.67 -42.12 -10.77
N MET A 5 -34.67 -41.29 -11.81
CA MET A 5 -33.49 -40.51 -12.21
C MET A 5 -33.45 -39.24 -11.36
N ILE A 6 -32.62 -39.24 -10.31
CA ILE A 6 -32.30 -38.01 -9.57
C ILE A 6 -31.21 -37.28 -10.36
N PRO A 7 -31.41 -36.00 -10.76
CA PRO A 7 -30.46 -35.27 -11.58
C PRO A 7 -29.20 -34.89 -10.79
N LEU A 8 -28.05 -35.35 -11.29
CA LEU A 8 -26.69 -35.12 -10.78
C LEU A 8 -26.22 -33.64 -10.84
N GLY A 9 -27.09 -32.70 -11.24
CA GLY A 9 -26.74 -31.30 -11.50
C GLY A 9 -26.62 -30.42 -10.24
N ALA A 10 -27.19 -30.81 -9.11
CA ALA A 10 -27.21 -29.98 -7.91
C ALA A 10 -25.90 -30.00 -7.09
N LEU A 11 -25.01 -30.98 -7.32
CA LEU A 11 -23.78 -31.14 -6.53
C LEU A 11 -22.62 -30.24 -7.00
N ALA A 12 -22.65 -29.76 -8.25
CA ALA A 12 -21.59 -28.91 -8.81
C ALA A 12 -21.72 -27.41 -8.44
N LEU A 13 -22.89 -26.95 -8.00
CA LEU A 13 -23.11 -25.53 -7.66
C LEU A 13 -22.64 -25.15 -6.24
N VAL A 14 -22.46 -26.12 -5.33
CA VAL A 14 -22.15 -25.86 -3.92
C VAL A 14 -20.65 -25.73 -3.64
N THR A 15 -19.78 -26.30 -4.49
CA THR A 15 -18.33 -26.26 -4.28
C THR A 15 -17.66 -24.97 -4.76
N ALA A 16 -18.31 -24.18 -5.62
CA ALA A 16 -17.75 -22.92 -6.13
C ALA A 16 -17.75 -21.77 -5.10
N SER A 17 -18.50 -21.88 -4.00
CA SER A 17 -18.66 -20.80 -3.02
C SER A 17 -17.62 -20.76 -1.90
N LEU A 18 -16.65 -21.69 -1.89
CA LEU A 18 -15.61 -21.75 -0.84
C LEU A 18 -14.33 -20.96 -1.17
N LEU A 19 -14.26 -20.32 -2.33
CA LEU A 19 -13.19 -19.35 -2.62
C LEU A 19 -13.48 -18.08 -1.83
N ARG A 20 -12.96 -18.00 -0.61
CA ARG A 20 -12.89 -16.74 0.13
C ARG A 20 -11.95 -15.82 -0.62
N ALA A 21 -12.43 -14.61 -0.92
CA ALA A 21 -11.55 -13.56 -1.41
C ALA A 21 -10.51 -13.26 -0.32
N ASP A 22 -9.23 -13.34 -0.67
CA ASP A 22 -8.10 -12.99 0.21
C ASP A 22 -8.08 -11.50 0.57
N TRP A 23 -8.95 -10.72 -0.08
CA TRP A 23 -9.06 -9.27 0.06
C TRP A 23 -10.52 -8.87 0.20
N SER A 24 -10.78 -7.98 1.15
CA SER A 24 -12.03 -7.23 1.27
C SER A 24 -11.80 -5.79 0.86
N VAL A 25 -12.75 -5.23 0.11
CA VAL A 25 -12.76 -3.81 -0.29
C VAL A 25 -14.02 -3.18 0.27
N SER A 26 -13.89 -2.00 0.86
CA SER A 26 -15.00 -1.16 1.30
C SER A 26 -14.90 0.20 0.65
N ASP A 27 -16.01 0.69 0.08
CA ASP A 27 -16.09 2.03 -0.52
C ASP A 27 -16.21 3.16 0.52
N VAL A 28 -16.02 2.84 1.80
CA VAL A 28 -15.98 3.81 2.89
C VAL A 28 -14.74 3.61 3.76
N GLY A 29 -14.31 4.71 4.39
CA GLY A 29 -13.21 4.72 5.34
C GLY A 29 -13.57 4.06 6.67
N ALA A 30 -13.11 2.83 6.89
CA ALA A 30 -13.20 2.16 8.19
C ALA A 30 -12.09 2.64 9.15
N TRP A 31 -11.87 3.95 9.24
CA TRP A 31 -10.75 4.51 10.00
C TRP A 31 -10.90 4.31 11.49
N SER A 32 -9.76 4.13 12.15
CA SER A 32 -9.67 4.03 13.61
C SER A 32 -10.07 5.34 14.30
N LYS A 33 -10.48 5.22 15.57
CA LYS A 33 -10.98 6.34 16.39
C LYS A 33 -9.92 7.38 16.75
N ASP A 34 -8.64 7.04 16.59
CA ASP A 34 -7.49 7.90 16.85
C ASP A 34 -7.10 8.76 15.63
N TRP A 35 -7.79 8.63 14.51
CA TRP A 35 -7.61 9.52 13.37
C TRP A 35 -8.11 10.94 13.70
N PRO A 36 -7.46 11.99 13.17
CA PRO A 36 -7.92 13.36 13.36
C PRO A 36 -9.33 13.56 12.81
N ALA A 37 -10.22 14.15 13.63
CA ALA A 37 -11.62 14.39 13.27
C ALA A 37 -11.78 15.31 12.05
N GLU A 38 -10.77 16.16 11.74
CA GLU A 38 -10.81 17.01 10.56
C GLU A 38 -10.76 16.23 9.25
N LEU A 39 -10.31 14.97 9.30
CA LEU A 39 -10.38 14.09 8.14
C LEU A 39 -11.78 13.51 7.94
N ASP A 40 -12.67 13.48 8.94
CA ASP A 40 -13.93 12.69 8.87
C ASP A 40 -14.81 13.04 7.67
N SER A 41 -14.74 14.27 7.16
CA SER A 41 -15.44 14.66 5.93
C SER A 41 -15.00 13.86 4.69
N LEU A 42 -13.76 13.36 4.67
CA LEU A 42 -13.21 12.55 3.57
C LEU A 42 -13.51 11.05 3.73
N ARG A 43 -14.11 10.63 4.85
CA ARG A 43 -14.39 9.22 5.14
C ARG A 43 -15.29 8.58 4.08
N GLY A 44 -16.28 9.34 3.60
CA GLY A 44 -17.24 8.89 2.59
C GLY A 44 -16.66 8.72 1.18
N GLN A 45 -15.54 9.38 0.86
CA GLN A 45 -14.85 9.22 -0.44
C GLN A 45 -13.60 8.34 -0.35
N SER A 46 -13.20 7.95 0.86
CA SER A 46 -12.07 7.04 1.06
C SER A 46 -12.48 5.58 0.86
N ARG A 47 -11.55 4.77 0.35
CA ARG A 47 -11.73 3.33 0.21
C ARG A 47 -10.83 2.60 1.19
N THR A 48 -11.33 1.53 1.79
CA THR A 48 -10.54 0.67 2.67
C THR A 48 -10.32 -0.69 2.01
N ILE A 49 -9.09 -1.17 2.01
CA ILE A 49 -8.75 -2.53 1.60
C ILE A 49 -8.11 -3.24 2.79
N ILE A 50 -8.58 -4.45 3.06
CA ILE A 50 -8.01 -5.34 4.08
C ILE A 50 -7.76 -6.67 3.41
N GLY A 51 -6.55 -7.21 3.52
CA GLY A 51 -6.28 -8.55 3.01
C GLY A 51 -4.82 -8.95 3.04
N GLY A 52 -4.54 -10.04 2.33
CA GLY A 52 -3.25 -10.73 2.38
C GLY A 52 -3.06 -11.53 3.68
N LEU A 53 -1.94 -12.24 3.76
CA LEU A 53 -1.65 -13.22 4.82
C LEU A 53 -1.70 -12.68 6.26
N VAL A 54 -1.51 -11.37 6.43
CA VAL A 54 -1.48 -10.70 7.74
C VAL A 54 -2.56 -9.63 7.88
N GLU A 55 -3.61 -9.65 7.05
CA GLU A 55 -4.72 -8.66 7.09
C GLU A 55 -4.23 -7.21 7.09
N LEU A 56 -3.38 -6.87 6.11
CA LEU A 56 -2.88 -5.50 5.94
C LEU A 56 -4.05 -4.58 5.59
N GLU A 57 -4.23 -3.55 6.41
CA GLU A 57 -5.26 -2.53 6.22
C GLU A 57 -4.67 -1.32 5.51
N LYS A 58 -5.34 -0.86 4.46
CA LYS A 58 -4.94 0.30 3.66
C LYS A 58 -6.13 1.19 3.42
N HIS A 59 -5.95 2.49 3.61
CA HIS A 59 -6.98 3.49 3.35
C HIS A 59 -6.54 4.41 2.21
N LEU A 60 -7.25 4.33 1.09
CA LEU A 60 -7.05 5.23 -0.04
C LEU A 60 -7.92 6.47 0.13
N LEU A 61 -7.31 7.65 0.09
CA LEU A 61 -7.98 8.93 -0.01
C LEU A 61 -7.65 9.55 -1.37
N VAL A 62 -8.68 9.71 -2.20
CA VAL A 62 -8.59 10.43 -3.48
C VAL A 62 -9.11 11.85 -3.25
N PHE A 63 -8.42 12.84 -3.82
CA PHE A 63 -8.80 14.25 -3.70
C PHE A 63 -9.34 14.73 -5.03
N GLN A 64 -10.39 15.57 -4.99
CA GLN A 64 -11.00 16.16 -6.18
C GLN A 64 -10.33 17.48 -6.57
N SER A 65 -9.71 18.16 -5.60
CA SER A 65 -9.01 19.41 -5.84
C SER A 65 -7.76 19.54 -4.98
N ARG A 66 -6.87 20.42 -5.43
CA ARG A 66 -5.66 20.80 -4.69
C ARG A 66 -5.99 21.37 -3.32
N GLU A 67 -6.98 22.24 -3.22
CA GLU A 67 -7.36 22.91 -1.97
C GLU A 67 -7.87 21.90 -0.93
N GLU A 68 -8.56 20.85 -1.39
CA GLU A 68 -8.99 19.75 -0.54
C GLU A 68 -7.78 18.98 0.00
N PHE A 69 -6.83 18.64 -0.87
CA PHE A 69 -5.59 17.97 -0.49
C PHE A 69 -4.76 18.81 0.49
N GLU A 70 -4.49 20.08 0.17
CA GLU A 70 -3.68 20.97 1.01
C GLU A 70 -4.29 21.17 2.40
N ARG A 71 -5.63 21.24 2.49
CA ARG A 71 -6.35 21.31 3.76
C ARG A 71 -6.25 20.01 4.56
N ALA A 72 -6.30 18.86 3.90
CA ALA A 72 -6.19 17.56 4.56
C ALA A 72 -4.75 17.21 4.98
N TRP A 73 -3.76 17.67 4.22
CA TRP A 73 -2.34 17.33 4.37
C TRP A 73 -1.80 17.43 5.81
N PRO A 74 -1.96 18.56 6.55
CA PRO A 74 -1.46 18.64 7.92
C PRO A 74 -2.11 17.63 8.88
N HIS A 75 -3.31 17.14 8.58
CA HIS A 75 -3.98 16.12 9.38
C HIS A 75 -3.57 14.70 8.98
N LEU A 76 -3.34 14.45 7.69
CA LEU A 76 -2.77 13.18 7.20
C LEU A 76 -1.39 12.92 7.81
N LEU A 77 -0.57 13.96 7.95
CA LEU A 77 0.74 13.85 8.60
C LEU A 77 0.66 13.37 10.07
N LYS A 78 -0.44 13.66 10.77
CA LYS A 78 -0.66 13.22 12.17
C LYS A 78 -1.05 11.74 12.28
N VAL A 79 -1.54 11.14 11.20
CA VAL A 79 -1.94 9.71 11.18
C VAL A 79 -0.71 8.79 11.18
N LYS A 80 0.41 9.30 10.67
CA LYS A 80 1.66 8.57 10.51
C LYS A 80 2.31 8.23 11.85
N SER A 81 2.91 7.05 11.95
CA SER A 81 3.78 6.69 13.08
C SER A 81 5.03 7.59 13.12
N PRO A 82 5.58 7.88 14.30
CA PRO A 82 6.85 8.59 14.43
C PRO A 82 7.97 7.90 13.64
N GLY A 83 8.76 8.66 12.87
CA GLY A 83 9.86 8.13 12.06
C GLY A 83 9.49 7.34 10.80
N ALA A 84 8.21 6.95 10.63
CA ALA A 84 7.75 6.27 9.42
C ALA A 84 7.85 7.18 8.19
N PRO A 85 8.04 6.64 6.97
CA PRO A 85 8.36 7.44 5.81
C PRO A 85 7.12 8.06 5.16
N ILE A 86 7.37 9.02 4.27
CA ILE A 86 6.44 9.38 3.19
C ILE A 86 7.07 8.86 1.90
N ILE A 87 6.35 7.99 1.21
CA ILE A 87 6.76 7.41 -0.07
C ILE A 87 6.09 8.20 -1.18
N LEU A 88 6.87 8.80 -2.06
CA LEU A 88 6.36 9.56 -3.21
C LEU A 88 6.29 8.62 -4.41
N ARG A 89 5.15 8.62 -5.09
CA ARG A 89 4.87 7.80 -6.28
C ARG A 89 4.47 8.70 -7.42
N LYS A 90 4.87 8.35 -8.64
CA LYS A 90 4.40 9.04 -9.83
C LYS A 90 2.95 8.67 -10.10
N SER A 91 2.13 9.66 -10.43
CA SER A 91 0.79 9.43 -10.94
C SER A 91 0.78 9.05 -12.44
N PRO A 92 -0.16 8.18 -12.90
CA PRO A 92 -1.13 7.45 -12.07
C PRO A 92 -0.48 6.30 -11.32
N MET A 93 -0.88 6.11 -10.06
CA MET A 93 -0.43 4.96 -9.27
C MET A 93 -1.30 3.75 -9.60
N THR A 94 -0.70 2.72 -10.19
CA THR A 94 -1.40 1.52 -10.70
C THR A 94 -1.15 0.24 -9.90
N HIS A 95 -0.17 0.23 -8.98
CA HIS A 95 0.37 -0.99 -8.38
C HIS A 95 -0.43 -1.54 -7.18
N TRP A 96 -1.75 -1.34 -7.14
CA TRP A 96 -2.62 -1.84 -6.08
C TRP A 96 -4.02 -2.21 -6.61
N HIS A 97 -4.76 -3.04 -5.87
CA HIS A 97 -6.14 -3.46 -6.18
C HIS A 97 -7.19 -2.32 -6.23
N PHE A 98 -6.77 -1.06 -6.20
CA PHE A 98 -7.63 0.13 -6.29
C PHE A 98 -7.87 0.62 -7.72
N GLY A 99 -7.20 0.04 -8.72
CA GLY A 99 -7.19 0.57 -10.08
C GLY A 99 -6.24 1.76 -10.23
N GLU A 100 -6.46 2.60 -11.23
CA GLU A 100 -5.66 3.81 -11.45
C GLU A 100 -6.02 4.89 -10.42
N ILE A 101 -5.00 5.36 -9.69
CA ILE A 101 -5.15 6.47 -8.74
C ILE A 101 -4.46 7.69 -9.34
N PRO A 102 -5.21 8.70 -9.83
CA PRO A 102 -4.63 9.88 -10.48
C PRO A 102 -4.01 10.85 -9.48
N ALA A 103 -4.57 11.00 -8.28
CA ALA A 103 -4.01 11.85 -7.24
C ALA A 103 -4.59 11.43 -5.90
N GLY A 104 -3.75 11.23 -4.90
CA GLY A 104 -4.24 10.67 -3.64
C GLY A 104 -3.16 10.33 -2.63
N VAL A 105 -3.64 9.93 -1.46
CA VAL A 105 -2.81 9.42 -0.37
C VAL A 105 -3.31 8.03 0.01
N LEU A 106 -2.41 7.07 0.02
CA LEU A 106 -2.63 5.73 0.56
C LEU A 106 -2.01 5.68 1.94
N VAL A 107 -2.85 5.50 2.96
CA VAL A 107 -2.41 5.30 4.33
C VAL A 107 -2.29 3.80 4.58
N HIS A 108 -1.09 3.34 4.86
CA HIS A 108 -0.85 1.97 5.30
C HIS A 108 -1.05 1.92 6.80
N ALA A 109 -1.83 0.95 7.27
CA ALA A 109 -2.02 0.68 8.68
C ALA A 109 -1.40 -0.67 9.04
N PRO A 110 -0.88 -0.82 10.26
CA PRO A 110 -0.43 -2.12 10.75
C PRO A 110 -1.61 -3.10 10.82
N PRO A 111 -1.36 -4.42 10.73
CA PRO A 111 -2.36 -5.44 11.02
C PRO A 111 -3.09 -5.22 12.34
N ARG A 112 -4.40 -5.45 12.35
CA ARG A 112 -5.31 -5.13 13.48
C ARG A 112 -4.91 -5.78 14.81
N ASP A 113 -4.25 -6.94 14.76
CA ASP A 113 -3.79 -7.69 15.94
C ASP A 113 -2.27 -7.65 16.12
N SER A 114 -1.57 -6.74 15.46
CA SER A 114 -0.12 -6.61 15.63
C SER A 114 0.22 -6.21 17.06
N ARG A 115 0.80 -7.16 17.82
CA ARG A 115 1.50 -6.87 19.08
C ARG A 115 2.88 -6.24 18.85
N GLN A 116 3.34 -6.21 17.61
CA GLN A 116 4.62 -5.60 17.27
C GLN A 116 4.45 -4.09 17.23
N ALA A 117 5.16 -3.45 18.15
CA ALA A 117 5.23 -2.00 18.24
C ALA A 117 5.76 -1.42 16.92
N GLU A 118 5.24 -0.24 16.58
CA GLU A 118 5.44 0.60 15.39
C GLU A 118 6.92 0.91 15.05
N LYS A 119 7.73 -0.13 14.84
CA LYS A 119 9.15 -0.05 14.53
C LYS A 119 9.40 -0.68 13.16
N PRO A 120 10.37 -0.15 12.40
CA PRO A 120 10.76 -0.75 11.14
C PRO A 120 11.36 -2.15 11.35
N ILE A 121 11.11 -3.06 10.41
CA ILE A 121 11.77 -4.37 10.35
C ILE A 121 13.21 -4.17 9.87
N ASP A 122 14.17 -4.57 10.70
CA ASP A 122 15.57 -4.58 10.31
C ASP A 122 15.83 -5.60 9.19
N ARG A 123 16.67 -5.23 8.22
CA ARG A 123 17.08 -6.09 7.07
C ARG A 123 15.94 -6.50 6.13
N ALA A 124 14.80 -5.82 6.14
CA ALA A 124 13.78 -5.99 5.12
C ALA A 124 14.33 -5.64 3.73
N THR A 125 13.95 -6.42 2.72
CA THR A 125 14.41 -6.28 1.32
C THR A 125 13.63 -5.22 0.56
N SER A 126 12.39 -4.92 0.97
CA SER A 126 11.57 -3.87 0.38
C SER A 126 11.20 -2.80 1.41
N VAL A 127 10.91 -1.59 0.91
CA VAL A 127 10.45 -0.48 1.75
C VAL A 127 9.12 -0.83 2.44
N HIS A 128 8.20 -1.50 1.74
CA HIS A 128 6.90 -1.89 2.31
C HIS A 128 7.09 -2.90 3.43
N ASP A 129 7.95 -3.91 3.24
CA ASP A 129 8.20 -4.90 4.28
C ASP A 129 8.86 -4.26 5.49
N ARG A 130 9.77 -3.30 5.27
CA ARG A 130 10.41 -2.55 6.36
C ARG A 130 9.39 -1.84 7.23
N TRP A 131 8.33 -1.28 6.64
CA TRP A 131 7.40 -0.41 7.35
C TRP A 131 6.01 -1.02 7.58
N MET A 132 5.80 -2.30 7.29
CA MET A 132 4.48 -2.96 7.34
C MET A 132 3.81 -2.95 8.72
N TRP A 133 4.58 -2.81 9.81
CA TRP A 133 4.07 -2.73 11.18
C TRP A 133 3.87 -1.29 11.68
N THR A 134 3.96 -0.30 10.79
CA THR A 134 3.84 1.12 11.13
C THR A 134 2.76 1.79 10.29
N ARG A 135 2.27 2.95 10.73
CA ARG A 135 1.47 3.80 9.86
C ARG A 135 2.37 4.67 9.01
N TYR A 136 2.33 4.50 7.70
CA TYR A 136 3.09 5.31 6.75
C TYR A 136 2.22 5.75 5.58
N LEU A 137 2.69 6.76 4.84
CA LEU A 137 1.95 7.37 3.75
C LEU A 137 2.62 7.06 2.42
N GLU A 138 1.86 6.60 1.43
CA GLU A 138 2.25 6.69 0.02
C GLU A 138 1.43 7.78 -0.66
N VAL A 139 2.09 8.62 -1.43
CA VAL A 139 1.48 9.82 -2.03
C VAL A 139 1.63 9.72 -3.54
N ALA A 140 0.51 9.68 -4.26
CA ALA A 140 0.48 9.74 -5.71
C ALA A 140 0.58 11.21 -6.15
N VAL A 141 1.74 11.58 -6.70
CA VAL A 141 2.10 12.94 -7.09
C VAL A 141 1.84 13.13 -8.58
N ASP A 142 0.89 14.00 -8.89
CA ASP A 142 0.51 14.40 -10.26
C ASP A 142 0.98 15.81 -10.63
N GLY A 143 1.25 16.66 -9.63
CA GLY A 143 1.66 18.06 -9.85
C GLY A 143 0.50 19.05 -10.03
N GLU A 144 -0.72 18.57 -10.27
CA GLU A 144 -1.92 19.43 -10.31
C GLU A 144 -2.62 19.46 -8.96
N ILE A 145 -3.09 18.31 -8.47
CA ILE A 145 -3.77 18.18 -7.17
C ILE A 145 -2.73 18.03 -6.05
N VAL A 146 -1.82 17.07 -6.20
CA VAL A 146 -0.72 16.83 -5.27
C VAL A 146 0.55 17.47 -5.84
N ASP A 147 0.81 18.71 -5.42
CA ASP A 147 2.00 19.48 -5.79
C ASP A 147 2.97 19.58 -4.61
N LEU A 148 4.13 18.93 -4.74
CA LEU A 148 5.16 18.93 -3.71
C LEU A 148 5.79 20.30 -3.44
N ASN A 149 5.68 21.25 -4.38
CA ASN A 149 6.19 22.61 -4.18
C ASN A 149 5.29 23.46 -3.27
N ARG A 150 4.06 23.00 -3.02
CA ARG A 150 3.05 23.74 -2.25
C ARG A 150 2.80 23.18 -0.86
N ILE A 151 3.12 21.92 -0.63
CA ILE A 151 3.02 21.31 0.69
C ILE A 151 4.34 21.36 1.43
N ARG A 152 4.27 21.48 2.75
CA ARG A 152 5.44 21.29 3.62
C ARG A 152 5.58 19.82 3.97
N LEU A 153 6.74 19.25 3.65
CA LEU A 153 7.14 17.95 4.16
C LEU A 153 7.75 18.13 5.56
N PRO A 154 7.45 17.25 6.54
CA PRO A 154 8.07 17.36 7.87
C PRO A 154 9.58 17.16 7.78
N PRO A 155 10.41 18.00 8.44
CA PRO A 155 11.86 17.92 8.34
C PRO A 155 12.45 16.61 8.91
N ASP A 156 11.78 16.03 9.91
CA ASP A 156 12.23 14.81 10.60
C ASP A 156 11.61 13.53 10.01
N THR A 157 10.96 13.61 8.84
CA THR A 157 10.31 12.46 8.20
C THR A 157 11.14 11.96 7.03
N PRO A 158 11.55 10.67 7.02
CA PRO A 158 12.21 10.10 5.86
C PRO A 158 11.33 10.22 4.61
N ILE A 159 11.90 10.73 3.53
CA ILE A 159 11.24 10.83 2.23
C ILE A 159 11.86 9.78 1.31
N ILE A 160 11.02 8.90 0.77
CA ILE A 160 11.43 7.88 -0.18
C ILE A 160 10.80 8.24 -1.52
N ASP A 161 11.59 8.76 -2.44
CA ASP A 161 11.09 9.22 -3.73
C ASP A 161 11.17 8.10 -4.78
N LEU A 162 10.02 7.50 -5.08
CA LEU A 162 9.85 6.44 -6.07
C LEU A 162 9.08 6.96 -7.30
N ARG A 163 9.09 8.28 -7.55
CA ARG A 163 8.46 8.87 -8.76
C ARG A 163 9.25 8.61 -10.03
N PHE A 164 10.53 8.29 -9.88
CA PHE A 164 11.42 7.97 -10.98
C PHE A 164 11.78 6.51 -10.84
N ASP A 165 11.66 5.76 -11.93
CA ASP A 165 12.12 4.38 -11.95
C ASP A 165 13.58 4.36 -11.46
N GLU A 166 13.93 3.37 -10.64
CA GLU A 166 15.35 3.12 -10.41
C GLU A 166 15.99 2.95 -11.79
N PRO A 167 17.11 3.64 -12.07
CA PRO A 167 17.79 3.45 -13.34
C PRO A 167 17.98 1.95 -13.50
N GLU A 168 17.49 1.37 -14.60
CA GLU A 168 17.58 -0.07 -14.85
C GLU A 168 19.00 -0.49 -14.49
N THR A 169 19.16 -1.19 -13.37
CA THR A 169 20.47 -1.71 -13.03
C THR A 169 20.75 -2.68 -14.17
N PRO A 170 21.76 -2.41 -15.01
CA PRO A 170 21.99 -3.24 -16.17
C PRO A 170 22.06 -4.68 -15.65
N PRO A 171 21.37 -5.63 -16.31
CA PRO A 171 21.23 -6.98 -15.80
C PRO A 171 22.61 -7.46 -15.39
N VAL A 172 22.76 -7.81 -14.11
CA VAL A 172 24.02 -8.33 -13.58
C VAL A 172 24.35 -9.54 -14.43
N SER A 173 25.31 -9.38 -15.34
CA SER A 173 25.62 -10.42 -16.31
C SER A 173 26.05 -11.65 -15.52
N PRO A 174 25.32 -12.78 -15.62
CA PRO A 174 25.61 -13.98 -14.81
C PRO A 174 27.02 -14.56 -15.06
N ASP A 175 27.73 -14.04 -16.05
CA ASP A 175 29.09 -14.45 -16.43
C ASP A 175 30.23 -13.76 -15.67
N ALA A 176 29.95 -12.80 -14.78
CA ALA A 176 31.02 -12.03 -14.12
C ALA A 176 31.73 -12.77 -12.96
N ASP A 177 31.13 -13.81 -12.37
CA ASP A 177 31.63 -14.45 -11.14
C ASP A 177 32.35 -15.81 -11.33
N GLN A 178 32.64 -16.26 -12.55
CA GLN A 178 33.30 -17.58 -12.76
C GLN A 178 34.80 -17.54 -13.13
N LYS A 179 35.50 -16.41 -13.01
CA LYS A 179 36.90 -16.32 -13.49
C LYS A 179 37.90 -15.67 -12.52
N THR A 180 37.99 -16.06 -11.25
CA THR A 180 39.28 -15.88 -10.53
C THR A 180 39.43 -16.77 -9.28
N GLU A 181 39.54 -18.09 -9.43
CA GLU A 181 40.14 -18.89 -8.34
C GLU A 181 40.83 -20.15 -8.87
N THR A 182 41.99 -19.99 -9.52
CA THR A 182 43.00 -21.05 -9.56
C THR A 182 44.35 -20.48 -10.01
N ALA A 183 45.18 -20.09 -9.05
CA ALA A 183 46.64 -20.17 -9.16
C ALA A 183 47.28 -19.85 -7.80
N THR A 184 47.44 -20.87 -6.96
CA THR A 184 48.43 -20.85 -5.88
C THR A 184 49.76 -21.35 -6.47
N PRO A 185 50.85 -20.56 -6.47
CA PRO A 185 52.16 -21.07 -6.82
C PRO A 185 52.99 -21.42 -5.58
N LYS A 186 53.55 -22.63 -5.63
CA LYS A 186 54.63 -23.24 -4.81
C LYS A 186 54.29 -23.78 -3.43
#